data_AF-A0A0G3M3S8-F1
#
_entry.id   AF-A0A0G3M3S8-F1
#
_cell.length_a   1.000
_cell.length_b   1.000
_cell.length_c   1.000
_cell.angle_alpha   90.00
_cell.angle_beta   90.00
_cell.angle_gamma   90.00
#
_symmetry.space_group_name_H-M   'P 1'
#
loop_
_entity.id
_entity.type
_entity.pdbx_description
1 polymer ?
#
loop_
_entity_poly.entity_id
_entity_poly.type
_entity_poly.pdbx_seq_one_letter_code
_entity_poly.pdbx_strand_id
1 'polypeptide(L)'
;MSCGCKTSGDSAHSCGPKKTASGCENVNTCGNSYKLSVFDWLSNINNPAPNRCDFVEVRFKNDRKSFYKNVNNIPLHIGSVVTVESSPGHDVGVVSLTGELVKIQMKKKKFSEESALKIYRQANQKDLEVWQEARKKEDGVKLEARKIAQRLGLEMKVTDVEYQGDASKITFYYTADNRVDFRQLIKDYAGSFRTKIDMKQIGFRQEAAKVGGIGSCGRELCCSTWLTDFRSVNTNVARYQQLSINPQKLAGQCGKLKCCLNYELDSYLDALSHFPSSSTTLETEKGKAFCIKIDVFKKKMWFAYVENSIAWYDFDIDLVKKLISKNKRGEKTPPLEELKQPESSVQSIDLIQENNMDRFEKKNRGNRNKNNQNRQNNNQQGQGQKRNRPERQERTEKSENPNPHTGNQNKQQKPQPQPKAAVEKAEVNTDADKKPQNPNKKKFKKKYPPKKDKNA
;
A
#
# COMPACT_ATOMS: atom_id res chain seq x y z
N MET A 1 10.26 -8.27 34.93
CA MET A 1 11.05 -7.03 35.03
C MET A 1 11.05 -6.37 33.66
N SER A 2 10.42 -5.19 33.60
CA SER A 2 10.33 -4.33 32.42
C SER A 2 11.74 -3.87 32.01
N CYS A 3 12.13 -4.11 30.75
CA CYS A 3 13.27 -3.43 30.16
C CYS A 3 12.72 -2.26 29.35
N GLY A 4 12.68 -1.09 29.97
CA GLY A 4 12.24 0.15 29.35
C GLY A 4 13.32 0.69 28.41
N CYS A 5 13.02 0.77 27.12
CA CYS A 5 13.77 1.62 26.21
C CYS A 5 13.27 3.06 26.38
N LYS A 6 14.03 3.88 27.10
CA LYS A 6 13.83 5.33 27.11
C LYS A 6 14.25 5.90 25.75
N THR A 7 13.33 6.64 25.17
CA THR A 7 13.54 7.62 24.10
C THR A 7 14.31 8.81 24.65
N SER A 8 15.61 8.91 24.37
CA SER A 8 16.35 10.18 24.42
C SER A 8 17.69 9.96 23.74
N GLY A 9 17.96 10.73 22.70
CA GLY A 9 19.27 10.76 22.07
C GLY A 9 20.30 11.23 23.07
N ASP A 10 21.31 10.40 23.29
CA ASP A 10 22.66 10.80 23.65
C ASP A 10 23.60 9.70 23.14
N SER A 11 24.60 10.12 22.39
CA SER A 11 25.67 9.26 21.90
C SER A 11 26.58 8.91 23.07
N ALA A 12 27.05 7.65 23.09
CA ALA A 12 27.95 7.04 24.06
C ALA A 12 27.29 6.27 25.23
N HIS A 13 26.72 5.10 24.94
CA HIS A 13 26.88 3.96 25.85
C HIS A 13 27.11 2.67 25.04
N SER A 14 28.36 2.24 25.09
CA SER A 14 28.93 1.02 24.54
C SER A 14 28.25 -0.23 25.11
N CYS A 15 27.68 -1.05 24.24
CA CYS A 15 27.48 -2.46 24.52
C CYS A 15 28.86 -3.15 24.48
N GLY A 16 29.30 -3.69 25.62
CA GLY A 16 30.48 -4.56 25.72
C GLY A 16 30.39 -5.45 26.97
N PRO A 17 31.27 -6.46 27.11
CA PRO A 17 31.17 -7.72 26.39
C PRO A 17 31.18 -8.93 27.35
N LYS A 18 30.43 -10.00 27.05
CA LYS A 18 30.71 -11.34 27.61
C LYS A 18 30.84 -12.37 26.50
N LYS A 19 32.11 -12.67 26.24
CA LYS A 19 32.76 -13.76 25.49
C LYS A 19 31.87 -14.99 25.18
N THR A 20 31.29 -14.99 23.98
CA THR A 20 31.37 -16.11 23.04
C THR A 20 31.81 -15.51 21.69
N ALA A 21 32.76 -16.14 21.02
CA ALA A 21 33.50 -15.60 19.87
C ALA A 21 32.69 -15.54 18.55
N SER A 22 31.41 -15.20 18.64
CA SER A 22 30.52 -14.92 17.52
C SER A 22 29.63 -13.76 17.96
N GLY A 23 30.15 -12.55 17.77
CA GLY A 23 29.47 -11.31 18.14
C GLY A 23 28.10 -11.22 17.49
N CYS A 24 27.18 -10.53 18.18
CA CYS A 24 25.86 -10.12 17.69
C CYS A 24 25.93 -9.12 16.51
N GLU A 25 26.95 -9.21 15.65
CA GLU A 25 27.10 -8.42 14.43
C GLU A 25 26.43 -9.07 13.21
N ASN A 26 26.04 -10.35 13.28
CA ASN A 26 25.49 -11.07 12.12
C ASN A 26 24.15 -11.77 12.33
N VAL A 27 23.57 -11.67 13.52
CA VAL A 27 22.19 -12.09 13.73
C VAL A 27 21.42 -10.85 14.11
N ASN A 28 20.62 -10.35 13.15
CA ASN A 28 19.51 -9.44 13.41
C ASN A 28 18.51 -10.18 14.32
N THR A 29 18.86 -10.33 15.59
CA THR A 29 18.02 -10.86 16.69
C THR A 29 17.81 -9.82 17.78
N CYS A 30 18.60 -8.73 17.82
CA CYS A 30 18.39 -7.64 18.76
C CYS A 30 17.50 -6.56 18.14
N GLY A 31 16.21 -6.60 18.48
CA GLY A 31 15.23 -5.57 18.13
C GLY A 31 13.89 -6.19 17.70
N ASN A 32 12.82 -5.85 18.41
CA ASN A 32 11.43 -6.24 18.13
C ASN A 32 10.88 -5.81 16.75
N SER A 33 11.73 -5.32 15.84
CA SER A 33 11.36 -4.72 14.56
C SER A 33 11.54 -5.70 13.39
N TYR A 34 11.11 -6.95 13.55
CA TYR A 34 10.91 -7.82 12.40
C TYR A 34 9.50 -7.61 11.87
N LYS A 35 9.37 -7.53 10.55
CA LYS A 35 8.08 -7.62 9.88
C LYS A 35 7.37 -8.89 10.37
N LEU A 36 6.10 -8.74 10.74
CA LEU A 36 5.26 -9.79 11.37
C LEU A 36 5.68 -10.23 12.79
N SER A 37 6.44 -9.46 13.58
CA SER A 37 6.59 -9.81 14.99
C SER A 37 5.21 -9.84 15.67
N VAL A 38 4.93 -10.91 16.42
CA VAL A 38 3.73 -10.99 17.23
C VAL A 38 4.18 -10.81 18.67
N PHE A 39 3.63 -9.79 19.32
CA PHE A 39 3.91 -9.55 20.73
C PHE A 39 3.20 -10.61 21.58
N ASP A 40 3.97 -11.32 22.41
CA ASP A 40 3.42 -12.27 23.38
C ASP A 40 2.88 -11.52 24.61
N TRP A 41 1.62 -11.11 24.51
CA TRP A 41 0.90 -10.45 25.59
C TRP A 41 0.50 -11.41 26.73
N LEU A 42 0.65 -12.72 26.56
CA LEU A 42 0.42 -13.73 27.60
C LEU A 42 1.70 -14.08 28.37
N SER A 43 2.85 -13.52 27.99
CA SER A 43 4.16 -13.80 28.61
C SER A 43 4.21 -13.63 30.13
N ASN A 44 3.40 -12.71 30.70
CA ASN A 44 3.35 -12.43 32.13
C ASN A 44 2.25 -13.20 32.88
N ILE A 45 1.40 -13.96 32.18
CA ILE A 45 0.29 -14.70 32.78
C ILE A 45 0.70 -16.17 32.89
N ASN A 46 0.89 -16.63 34.13
CA ASN A 46 1.10 -18.05 34.39
C ASN A 46 -0.19 -18.81 34.06
N ASN A 47 -0.16 -19.61 33.00
CA ASN A 47 -1.32 -20.38 32.57
C ASN A 47 -1.69 -21.41 33.65
N PRO A 48 -2.91 -21.42 34.20
CA PRO A 48 -3.30 -22.33 35.28
C PRO A 48 -3.50 -23.78 34.82
N ALA A 49 -3.50 -24.05 33.50
CA ALA A 49 -3.67 -25.40 32.95
C ALA A 49 -2.32 -26.00 32.49
N PRO A 50 -2.10 -27.32 32.68
CA PRO A 50 -0.98 -28.06 32.10
C PRO A 50 -1.21 -28.34 30.60
N ASN A 51 -1.99 -27.51 29.91
CA ASN A 51 -2.19 -27.62 28.47
C ASN A 51 -0.92 -27.10 27.78
N ARG A 52 0.11 -27.96 27.78
CA ARG A 52 1.37 -27.74 27.09
C ARG A 52 1.04 -27.62 25.60
N CYS A 53 1.32 -26.47 25.02
CA CYS A 53 1.25 -26.33 23.57
C CYS A 53 2.48 -26.97 22.96
N ASP A 54 2.29 -28.10 22.30
CA ASP A 54 3.36 -28.78 21.56
C ASP A 54 3.70 -28.06 20.25
N PHE A 55 2.90 -27.08 19.84
CA PHE A 55 3.11 -26.34 18.60
C PHE A 55 3.92 -25.06 18.82
N VAL A 56 4.81 -24.77 17.88
CA VAL A 56 5.68 -23.60 17.86
C VAL A 56 5.59 -22.93 16.49
N GLU A 57 5.54 -21.61 16.45
CA GLU A 57 5.63 -20.85 15.19
C GLU A 57 7.11 -20.54 14.91
N VAL A 58 7.62 -21.06 13.80
CA VAL A 58 8.99 -20.82 13.33
C VAL A 58 8.96 -19.90 12.11
N ARG A 59 9.84 -18.91 12.13
CA ARG A 59 10.01 -17.91 11.08
C ARG A 59 11.29 -18.21 10.28
N PHE A 60 11.16 -18.12 8.97
CA PHE A 60 12.25 -18.22 8.00
C PHE A 60 12.52 -16.87 7.34
N LYS A 61 13.39 -16.88 6.32
CA LYS A 61 13.59 -15.71 5.46
C LYS A 61 12.28 -15.33 4.77
N ASN A 62 12.16 -14.06 4.33
CA ASN A 62 11.07 -13.59 3.47
C ASN A 62 9.65 -13.70 4.07
N ASP A 63 9.49 -13.43 5.36
CA ASP A 63 8.19 -13.44 6.04
C ASP A 63 7.48 -14.81 6.02
N ARG A 64 8.18 -15.88 5.63
CA ARG A 64 7.66 -17.25 5.67
C ARG A 64 7.59 -17.69 7.13
N LYS A 65 6.38 -17.96 7.59
CA LYS A 65 6.11 -18.50 8.93
C LYS A 65 5.31 -19.78 8.81
N SER A 66 5.80 -20.82 9.46
CA SER A 66 5.16 -22.14 9.48
C SER A 66 5.08 -22.65 10.92
N PHE A 67 4.11 -23.53 11.17
CA PHE A 67 3.92 -24.15 12.47
C PHE A 67 4.56 -25.52 12.48
N TYR A 68 5.25 -25.83 13.57
CA TYR A 68 5.94 -27.09 13.79
C TYR A 68 5.55 -27.70 15.12
N LYS A 69 5.57 -29.03 15.20
CA LYS A 69 5.32 -29.80 16.42
C LYS A 69 6.64 -30.12 17.13
N ASN A 70 6.74 -29.73 18.39
CA ASN A 70 7.85 -30.04 19.28
C ASN A 70 7.64 -31.42 19.92
N VAL A 71 7.97 -32.48 19.19
CA VAL A 71 7.80 -33.86 19.66
C VAL A 71 8.73 -34.17 20.84
N ASN A 72 9.92 -33.56 20.85
CA ASN A 72 10.97 -33.86 21.82
C ASN A 72 10.88 -33.01 23.10
N ASN A 73 9.82 -32.21 23.27
CA ASN A 73 9.61 -31.34 24.43
C ASN A 73 10.81 -30.45 24.79
N ILE A 74 11.54 -30.01 23.78
CA ILE A 74 12.75 -29.19 23.93
C ILE A 74 12.34 -27.84 24.53
N PRO A 75 13.06 -27.31 25.54
CA PRO A 75 12.81 -25.97 26.04
C PRO A 75 13.17 -24.95 24.97
N LEU A 76 12.15 -24.33 24.37
CA LEU A 76 12.30 -23.33 23.31
C LEU A 76 11.82 -21.98 23.82
N HIS A 77 12.62 -20.94 23.58
CA HIS A 77 12.26 -19.56 23.87
C HIS A 77 12.09 -18.78 22.57
N ILE A 78 11.39 -17.65 22.64
CA ILE A 78 11.29 -16.72 21.51
C ILE A 78 12.69 -16.24 21.13
N GLY A 79 13.03 -16.33 19.84
CA GLY A 79 14.35 -15.98 19.32
C GLY A 79 15.35 -17.15 19.27
N SER A 80 15.04 -18.32 19.85
CA SER A 80 15.88 -19.51 19.71
C SER A 80 15.96 -19.96 18.24
N VAL A 81 17.16 -20.30 17.78
CA VAL A 81 17.37 -20.87 16.44
C VAL A 81 17.22 -22.38 16.50
N VAL A 82 16.37 -22.94 15.64
CA VAL A 82 15.97 -24.35 15.64
C VAL A 82 16.12 -24.96 14.26
N THR A 83 16.47 -26.24 14.25
CA THR A 83 16.52 -27.07 13.04
C THR A 83 15.21 -27.84 12.93
N VAL A 84 14.49 -27.64 11.83
CA VAL A 84 13.17 -28.20 11.57
C VAL A 84 13.19 -29.17 10.40
N GLU A 85 12.20 -30.05 10.35
CA GLU A 85 11.95 -30.94 9.22
C GLU A 85 11.45 -30.17 8.00
N SER A 86 11.99 -30.51 6.84
CA SER A 86 11.61 -29.95 5.54
C SER A 86 11.53 -31.06 4.51
N SER A 87 10.71 -30.86 3.47
CA SER A 87 10.61 -31.81 2.36
C SER A 87 11.29 -31.22 1.12
N PRO A 88 12.52 -31.64 0.76
CA PRO A 88 13.42 -32.61 1.42
C PRO A 88 14.41 -31.96 2.41
N GLY A 89 14.89 -32.72 3.40
CA GLY A 89 16.00 -32.33 4.28
C GLY A 89 15.60 -31.58 5.55
N HIS A 90 16.48 -30.69 6.01
CA HIS A 90 16.28 -29.87 7.21
C HIS A 90 16.36 -28.39 6.85
N ASP A 91 15.65 -27.57 7.61
CA ASP A 91 15.67 -26.12 7.46
C ASP A 91 16.00 -25.46 8.80
N VAL A 92 16.60 -24.28 8.76
CA VAL A 92 17.01 -23.54 9.97
C VAL A 92 16.15 -22.29 10.07
N GLY A 93 15.44 -22.18 11.19
CA GLY A 93 14.51 -21.08 11.44
C GLY A 93 14.62 -20.52 12.84
N VAL A 94 14.02 -19.35 13.03
CA VAL A 94 13.99 -18.66 14.33
C VAL A 94 12.60 -18.78 14.93
N VAL A 95 12.51 -19.21 16.18
CA VAL A 95 11.25 -19.30 16.91
C VAL A 95 10.65 -17.90 17.08
N SER A 96 9.43 -17.70 16.55
CA SER A 96 8.71 -16.43 16.64
C SER A 96 7.73 -16.41 17.80
N LEU A 97 7.02 -17.51 18.06
CA LEU A 97 6.03 -17.62 19.13
C LEU A 97 6.04 -19.04 19.71
N THR A 98 5.80 -19.08 21.02
CA THR A 98 5.64 -20.30 21.82
C THR A 98 4.35 -20.20 22.64
N GLY A 99 3.80 -21.33 23.08
CA GLY A 99 2.64 -21.35 23.99
C GLY A 99 1.28 -21.27 23.29
N GLU A 100 0.24 -20.92 24.06
CA GLU A 100 -1.17 -20.97 23.64
C GLU A 100 -1.50 -20.00 22.48
N LEU A 101 -0.73 -18.92 22.33
CA LEU A 101 -0.87 -18.00 21.21
C LEU A 101 -0.68 -18.68 19.85
N VAL A 102 0.11 -19.76 19.79
CA VAL A 102 0.34 -20.51 18.56
C VAL A 102 -0.97 -21.13 18.08
N LYS A 103 -1.79 -21.71 18.97
CA LYS A 103 -3.09 -22.27 18.59
C LYS A 103 -4.05 -21.21 18.04
N ILE A 104 -4.05 -20.01 18.61
CA ILE A 104 -4.86 -18.89 18.11
C ILE A 104 -4.42 -18.52 16.70
N GLN A 105 -3.10 -18.45 16.45
CA GLN A 105 -2.56 -18.16 15.13
C GLN A 105 -2.84 -19.28 14.11
N MET A 106 -2.77 -20.55 14.52
CA MET A 106 -3.13 -21.70 13.70
C MET A 106 -4.61 -21.64 13.27
N LYS A 107 -5.52 -21.33 14.21
CA LYS A 107 -6.95 -21.12 13.91
C LYS A 107 -7.17 -19.97 12.94
N LYS A 108 -6.49 -18.83 13.14
CA LYS A 108 -6.57 -17.67 12.24
C LYS A 108 -6.10 -17.99 10.82
N LYS A 109 -5.00 -18.74 10.69
CA LYS A 109 -4.43 -19.16 9.40
C LYS A 109 -5.09 -20.42 8.82
N LYS A 110 -6.08 -21.02 9.50
CA LYS A 110 -6.74 -22.28 9.12
C LYS A 110 -5.75 -23.41 8.82
N PHE A 111 -4.69 -23.50 9.61
CA PHE A 111 -3.64 -24.52 9.44
C PHE A 111 -4.07 -25.84 10.10
N SER A 112 -3.90 -26.97 9.42
CA SER A 112 -4.24 -28.30 9.96
C SER A 112 -3.13 -28.81 10.87
N GLU A 113 -3.50 -29.35 12.03
CA GLU A 113 -2.57 -29.94 12.99
C GLU A 113 -1.79 -31.13 12.40
N GLU A 114 -2.41 -31.88 11.49
CA GLU A 114 -1.80 -33.05 10.81
C GLU A 114 -0.70 -32.65 9.83
N SER A 115 -0.74 -31.43 9.31
CA SER A 115 0.26 -30.91 8.37
C SER A 115 1.50 -30.33 9.05
N ALA A 116 1.54 -30.31 10.39
CA ALA A 116 2.65 -29.78 11.15
C ALA A 116 3.85 -30.73 11.10
N LEU A 117 4.95 -30.25 10.53
CA LEU A 117 6.25 -30.94 10.51
C LEU A 117 6.91 -30.91 11.90
N LYS A 118 7.91 -31.75 12.13
CA LYS A 118 8.55 -31.88 13.44
C LYS A 118 9.74 -30.92 13.61
N ILE A 119 9.98 -30.51 14.85
CA ILE A 119 11.25 -29.87 15.25
C ILE A 119 12.21 -30.97 15.68
N TYR A 120 13.42 -30.98 15.12
CA TYR A 120 14.42 -31.97 15.49
C TYR A 120 15.17 -31.58 16.76
N ARG A 121 15.82 -30.41 16.73
CA ARG A 121 16.74 -29.94 17.78
C ARG A 121 16.94 -28.43 17.72
N GLN A 122 17.54 -27.89 18.78
CA GLN A 122 18.17 -26.57 18.71
C GLN A 122 19.34 -26.61 17.72
N ALA A 123 19.53 -25.52 16.96
CA ALA A 123 20.54 -25.50 15.90
C ALA A 123 21.96 -25.66 16.48
N ASN A 124 22.73 -26.59 15.93
CA ASN A 124 24.12 -26.78 16.30
C ASN A 124 25.01 -25.71 15.65
N GLN A 125 26.23 -25.53 16.17
CA GLN A 125 27.19 -24.58 15.61
C GLN A 125 27.48 -24.84 14.12
N LYS A 126 27.61 -26.11 13.72
CA LYS A 126 27.77 -26.49 12.30
C LYS A 126 26.56 -26.09 11.45
N ASP A 127 25.35 -26.27 11.97
CA ASP A 127 24.11 -25.91 11.27
C ASP A 127 24.04 -24.38 11.05
N LEU A 128 24.50 -23.60 12.04
CA LEU A 128 24.57 -22.13 11.96
C LEU A 128 25.62 -21.66 10.95
N GLU A 129 26.79 -22.30 10.90
CA GLU A 129 27.85 -21.97 9.94
C GLU A 129 27.40 -22.22 8.49
N VAL A 130 26.81 -23.40 8.22
CA VAL A 130 26.26 -23.73 6.90
C VAL A 130 25.17 -22.74 6.50
N TRP A 131 24.26 -22.41 7.43
CA TRP A 131 23.20 -21.45 7.19
C TRP A 131 23.73 -20.04 6.89
N GLN A 132 24.77 -19.59 7.60
CA GLN A 132 25.41 -18.30 7.34
C GLN A 132 26.14 -18.28 6.00
N GLU A 133 26.85 -19.36 5.65
CA GLU A 133 27.52 -19.47 4.36
C GLU A 133 26.51 -19.48 3.19
N ALA A 134 25.41 -20.21 3.35
CA ALA A 134 24.31 -20.24 2.38
C ALA A 134 23.73 -18.83 2.16
N ARG A 135 23.51 -18.06 3.24
CA ARG A 135 23.04 -16.67 3.15
C ARG A 135 24.01 -15.75 2.44
N LYS A 136 25.32 -15.89 2.66
CA LYS A 136 26.33 -15.07 1.94
C LYS A 136 26.33 -15.34 0.44
N LYS A 137 25.96 -16.56 0.01
CA LYS A 137 25.89 -16.94 -1.42
C LYS A 137 24.63 -16.39 -2.12
N GLU A 138 23.57 -16.05 -1.37
CA GLU A 138 22.27 -15.63 -1.93
C GLU A 138 22.37 -14.42 -2.86
N ASP A 139 23.15 -13.40 -2.49
CA ASP A 139 23.25 -12.16 -3.27
C ASP A 139 23.95 -12.38 -4.62
N GLY A 140 25.02 -13.21 -4.63
CA GLY A 140 25.70 -13.60 -5.87
C GLY A 140 24.79 -14.42 -6.78
N VAL A 141 24.09 -15.40 -6.22
CA VAL A 141 23.14 -16.27 -6.93
C VAL A 141 22.00 -15.47 -7.52
N LYS A 142 21.49 -14.48 -6.79
CA LYS A 142 20.45 -13.56 -7.26
C LYS A 142 20.88 -12.74 -8.47
N LEU A 143 22.14 -12.29 -8.49
CA LEU A 143 22.70 -11.51 -9.59
C LEU A 143 22.88 -12.38 -10.84
N GLU A 144 23.46 -13.57 -10.68
CA GLU A 144 23.63 -14.53 -11.78
C GLU A 144 22.29 -15.03 -12.34
N ALA A 145 21.32 -15.30 -11.47
CA ALA A 145 19.96 -15.67 -11.88
C ALA A 145 19.31 -14.60 -12.77
N ARG A 146 19.49 -13.31 -12.46
CA ARG A 146 19.00 -12.21 -13.31
C ARG A 146 19.69 -12.18 -14.67
N LYS A 147 21.00 -12.39 -14.73
CA LYS A 147 21.76 -12.43 -15.99
C LYS A 147 21.29 -13.56 -16.89
N ILE A 148 21.09 -14.76 -16.34
CA ILE A 148 20.62 -15.92 -17.10
C ILE A 148 19.18 -15.69 -17.59
N ALA A 149 18.28 -15.20 -16.74
CA ALA A 149 16.91 -14.89 -17.15
C ALA A 149 16.85 -13.85 -18.29
N GLN A 150 17.72 -12.84 -18.24
CA GLN A 150 17.83 -11.83 -19.29
C GLN A 150 18.41 -12.41 -20.59
N ARG A 151 19.42 -13.29 -20.50
CA ARG A 151 20.03 -13.97 -21.66
C ARG A 151 19.02 -14.83 -22.41
N LEU A 152 18.12 -15.49 -21.68
CA LEU A 152 17.05 -16.31 -22.25
C LEU A 152 15.86 -15.49 -22.76
N GLY A 153 15.86 -14.16 -22.57
CA GLY A 153 14.78 -13.28 -23.03
C GLY A 153 13.44 -13.51 -22.31
N LEU A 154 13.46 -14.00 -21.07
CA LEU A 154 12.23 -14.28 -20.32
C LEU A 154 11.67 -12.99 -19.69
N GLU A 155 10.38 -12.72 -19.92
CA GLU A 155 9.64 -11.60 -19.32
C GLU A 155 9.33 -11.84 -17.83
N MET A 156 10.39 -11.90 -17.00
CA MET A 156 10.27 -12.12 -15.57
C MET A 156 11.30 -11.32 -14.78
N LYS A 157 10.94 -10.99 -13.54
CA LYS A 157 11.83 -10.32 -12.60
C LYS A 157 12.11 -11.21 -11.39
N VAL A 158 13.38 -11.54 -11.20
CA VAL A 158 13.84 -12.27 -10.01
C VAL A 158 13.97 -11.29 -8.84
N THR A 159 13.05 -11.43 -7.89
CA THR A 159 12.90 -10.53 -6.74
C THR A 159 13.86 -10.89 -5.62
N ASP A 160 13.91 -12.18 -5.26
CA ASP A 160 14.76 -12.67 -4.17
C ASP A 160 15.09 -14.16 -4.29
N VAL A 161 16.10 -14.59 -3.54
CA VAL A 161 16.55 -15.99 -3.48
C VAL A 161 16.66 -16.41 -2.02
N GLU A 162 16.20 -17.61 -1.70
CA GLU A 162 16.28 -18.21 -0.38
C GLU A 162 16.93 -19.58 -0.50
N TYR A 163 18.03 -19.79 0.24
CA TYR A 163 18.56 -21.12 0.48
C TYR A 163 17.86 -21.75 1.67
N GLN A 164 17.60 -23.04 1.55
CA GLN A 164 17.25 -23.88 2.68
C GLN A 164 18.45 -23.99 3.64
N GLY A 165 18.20 -24.21 4.95
CA GLY A 165 19.24 -24.34 5.98
C GLY A 165 20.38 -25.31 5.62
N ASP A 166 20.07 -26.44 4.99
CA ASP A 166 21.05 -27.45 4.56
C ASP A 166 21.74 -27.13 3.20
N ALA A 167 21.46 -25.97 2.60
CA ALA A 167 21.86 -25.57 1.24
C ALA A 167 21.46 -26.55 0.11
N SER A 168 20.61 -27.53 0.38
CA SER A 168 20.20 -28.59 -0.57
C SER A 168 19.16 -28.13 -1.60
N LYS A 169 18.44 -27.04 -1.29
CA LYS A 169 17.37 -26.48 -2.12
C LYS A 169 17.49 -24.95 -2.15
N ILE A 170 17.29 -24.39 -3.35
CA ILE A 170 17.23 -22.96 -3.60
C ILE A 170 15.84 -22.60 -4.09
N THR A 171 15.16 -21.70 -3.40
CA THR A 171 13.88 -21.15 -3.83
C THR A 171 14.07 -19.76 -4.42
N PHE A 172 13.78 -19.63 -5.71
CA PHE A 172 13.79 -18.36 -6.42
C PHE A 172 12.40 -17.75 -6.42
N TYR A 173 12.31 -16.52 -5.92
CA TYR A 173 11.09 -15.75 -5.92
C TYR A 173 11.04 -14.81 -7.12
N TYR A 174 10.03 -14.95 -7.97
CA TYR A 174 9.91 -14.15 -9.18
C TYR A 174 8.52 -13.56 -9.36
N THR A 175 8.45 -12.49 -10.13
CA THR A 175 7.22 -11.84 -10.56
C THR A 175 7.20 -11.78 -12.08
N ALA A 176 6.07 -12.09 -12.68
CA ALA A 176 5.84 -12.08 -14.13
C ALA A 176 4.35 -11.78 -14.39
N ASP A 177 4.07 -11.06 -15.47
CA ASP A 177 2.70 -10.77 -15.92
C ASP A 177 2.08 -11.99 -16.62
N ASN A 178 2.87 -12.61 -17.50
CA ASN A 178 2.45 -13.74 -18.32
C ASN A 178 3.05 -15.06 -17.82
N ARG A 179 2.55 -16.18 -18.37
CA ARG A 179 3.11 -17.51 -18.11
C ARG A 179 4.51 -17.60 -18.74
N VAL A 180 5.49 -17.93 -17.93
CA VAL A 180 6.90 -18.09 -18.34
C VAL A 180 7.21 -19.57 -18.56
N ASP A 181 7.98 -19.90 -19.59
CA ASP A 181 8.50 -21.27 -19.78
C ASP A 181 9.83 -21.43 -19.04
N PHE A 182 9.85 -22.29 -18.01
CA PHE A 182 11.02 -22.50 -17.15
C PHE A 182 11.94 -23.63 -17.62
N ARG A 183 11.61 -24.38 -18.68
CA ARG A 183 12.34 -25.61 -19.01
C ARG A 183 13.82 -25.38 -19.26
N GLN A 184 14.16 -24.34 -20.04
CA GLN A 184 15.56 -23.97 -20.31
C GLN A 184 16.19 -23.30 -19.08
N LEU A 185 15.46 -22.39 -18.41
CA LEU A 185 15.95 -21.69 -17.22
C LEU A 185 16.37 -22.66 -16.09
N ILE A 186 15.57 -23.69 -15.83
CA ILE A 186 15.85 -24.69 -14.80
C ILE A 186 17.12 -25.48 -15.15
N LYS A 187 17.37 -25.79 -16.43
CA LYS A 187 18.60 -26.46 -16.86
C LYS A 187 19.83 -25.59 -16.62
N ASP A 188 19.76 -24.31 -17.00
CA ASP A 188 20.87 -23.37 -16.82
C ASP A 188 21.15 -23.08 -15.34
N TYR A 189 20.09 -22.94 -14.53
CA TYR A 189 20.23 -22.80 -13.08
C TYR A 189 20.81 -24.06 -12.45
N ALA A 190 20.37 -25.25 -12.88
CA ALA A 190 20.88 -26.51 -12.33
C ALA A 190 22.37 -26.69 -12.67
N GLY A 191 22.79 -26.30 -13.88
CA GLY A 191 24.19 -26.28 -14.29
C GLY A 191 25.04 -25.29 -13.47
N SER A 192 24.50 -24.10 -13.20
CA SER A 192 25.23 -23.02 -12.52
C SER A 192 25.34 -23.24 -11.00
N PHE A 193 24.25 -23.64 -10.35
CA PHE A 193 24.15 -23.69 -8.89
C PHE A 193 24.26 -25.11 -8.30
N ARG A 194 24.18 -26.16 -9.13
CA ARG A 194 24.32 -27.58 -8.74
C ARG A 194 23.45 -27.99 -7.54
N THR A 195 22.28 -27.36 -7.40
CA THR A 195 21.37 -27.52 -6.26
C THR A 195 19.95 -27.67 -6.77
N LYS A 196 19.05 -28.29 -6.00
CA LYS A 196 17.64 -28.41 -6.37
C LYS A 196 17.00 -27.02 -6.44
N ILE A 197 16.44 -26.69 -7.59
CA ILE A 197 15.80 -25.40 -7.83
C ILE A 197 14.29 -25.52 -7.63
N ASP A 198 13.73 -24.53 -6.95
CA ASP A 198 12.31 -24.34 -6.79
C ASP A 198 11.95 -22.91 -7.19
N MET A 199 10.91 -22.76 -8.00
CA MET A 199 10.50 -21.48 -8.55
C MET A 199 9.17 -21.09 -7.92
N LYS A 200 9.13 -19.96 -7.23
CA LYS A 200 7.93 -19.48 -6.55
C LYS A 200 7.50 -18.13 -7.10
N GLN A 201 6.31 -18.09 -7.69
CA GLN A 201 5.71 -16.85 -8.15
C GLN A 201 5.21 -16.03 -6.95
N ILE A 202 5.58 -14.75 -6.94
CA ILE A 202 5.12 -13.74 -6.00
C ILE A 202 4.27 -12.72 -6.76
N GLY A 203 3.15 -12.29 -6.17
CA GLY A 203 2.32 -11.22 -6.74
C GLY A 203 2.97 -9.83 -6.61
N PHE A 204 2.69 -8.91 -7.52
CA PHE A 204 3.25 -7.54 -7.56
C PHE A 204 3.19 -6.78 -6.22
N ARG A 205 2.14 -7.00 -5.43
CA ARG A 205 2.01 -6.36 -4.11
C ARG A 205 3.00 -6.90 -3.09
N GLN A 206 3.26 -8.20 -3.13
CA GLN A 206 4.24 -8.85 -2.26
C GLN A 206 5.67 -8.50 -2.70
N GLU A 207 5.92 -8.32 -4.01
CA GLU A 207 7.16 -7.73 -4.51
C GLU A 207 7.38 -6.33 -3.92
N ALA A 208 6.39 -5.44 -4.05
CA ALA A 208 6.45 -4.09 -3.47
C ALA A 208 6.65 -4.11 -1.95
N ALA A 209 6.07 -5.10 -1.26
CA ALA A 209 6.25 -5.30 0.18
C ALA A 209 7.66 -5.75 0.58
N LYS A 210 8.43 -6.34 -0.34
CA LYS A 210 9.82 -6.74 -0.14
C LYS A 210 10.79 -5.62 -0.49
N VAL A 211 10.54 -4.90 -1.58
CA VAL A 211 11.34 -3.73 -1.97
C VAL A 211 11.14 -2.59 -0.96
N GLY A 212 9.93 -2.45 -0.42
CA GLY A 212 9.55 -1.32 0.41
C GLY A 212 9.36 -0.05 -0.42
N GLY A 213 9.14 1.07 0.26
CA GLY A 213 8.97 2.38 -0.37
C GLY A 213 8.03 3.29 0.40
N ILE A 214 7.72 4.43 -0.21
CA ILE A 214 6.82 5.44 0.35
C ILE A 214 5.54 5.48 -0.49
N GLY A 215 4.39 5.36 0.18
CA GLY A 215 3.08 5.44 -0.43
C GLY A 215 2.70 6.88 -0.81
N SER A 216 1.62 7.03 -1.58
CA SER A 216 1.09 8.37 -1.92
C SER A 216 0.64 9.19 -0.70
N CYS A 217 0.49 8.55 0.46
CA CYS A 217 0.18 9.18 1.74
C CYS A 217 1.42 9.73 2.47
N GLY A 218 2.63 9.61 1.89
CA GLY A 218 3.88 10.05 2.51
C GLY A 218 4.41 9.12 3.60
N ARG A 219 3.70 8.05 3.93
CA ARG A 219 4.14 7.01 4.88
C ARG A 219 4.78 5.84 4.14
N GLU A 220 5.58 5.05 4.84
CA GLU A 220 6.04 3.75 4.36
C GLU A 220 4.86 2.85 3.92
N LEU A 221 5.11 1.94 2.98
CA LEU A 221 4.07 1.09 2.43
C LEU A 221 3.41 0.23 3.54
N CYS A 222 2.08 0.23 3.60
CA CYS A 222 1.34 -0.60 4.56
C CYS A 222 1.68 -2.10 4.42
N CYS A 223 2.00 -2.55 3.20
CA CYS A 223 2.36 -3.94 2.92
C CYS A 223 3.78 -4.33 3.38
N SER A 224 4.71 -3.38 3.52
CA SER A 224 6.03 -3.64 4.11
C SER A 224 6.02 -3.56 5.63
N THR A 225 5.01 -2.95 6.23
CA THR A 225 4.95 -2.70 7.67
C THR A 225 4.10 -3.72 8.42
N TRP A 226 2.78 -3.65 8.26
CA TRP A 226 1.84 -4.37 9.13
C TRP A 226 0.74 -5.13 8.38
N LEU A 227 0.38 -4.70 7.16
CA LEU A 227 -0.71 -5.30 6.41
C LEU A 227 -0.21 -6.50 5.59
N THR A 228 -0.58 -7.71 6.00
CA THR A 228 -0.12 -8.94 5.33
C THR A 228 -1.23 -9.76 4.67
N ASP A 229 -2.49 -9.53 5.05
CA ASP A 229 -3.64 -10.14 4.40
C ASP A 229 -4.15 -9.23 3.28
N PHE A 230 -3.95 -9.66 2.04
CA PHE A 230 -4.29 -8.88 0.86
C PHE A 230 -5.57 -9.42 0.23
N ARG A 231 -6.68 -8.74 0.52
CA ARG A 231 -7.93 -8.96 -0.22
C ARG A 231 -7.88 -8.27 -1.58
N SER A 232 -8.59 -8.84 -2.55
CA SER A 232 -8.82 -8.17 -3.84
C SER A 232 -9.65 -6.91 -3.62
N VAL A 233 -9.31 -5.86 -4.34
CA VAL A 233 -9.97 -4.54 -4.26
C VAL A 233 -10.74 -4.36 -5.55
N ASN A 234 -12.02 -3.96 -5.43
CA ASN A 234 -12.88 -3.68 -6.57
C ASN A 234 -12.97 -2.17 -6.80
N THR A 235 -13.18 -1.75 -8.04
CA THR A 235 -13.39 -0.33 -8.39
C THR A 235 -14.67 0.26 -7.77
N ASN A 236 -15.64 -0.58 -7.39
CA ASN A 236 -16.86 -0.16 -6.69
C ASN A 236 -16.55 0.50 -5.33
N VAL A 237 -15.48 0.07 -4.65
CA VAL A 237 -15.08 0.61 -3.34
C VAL A 237 -14.74 2.09 -3.45
N ALA A 238 -14.07 2.50 -4.54
CA ALA A 238 -13.77 3.89 -4.82
C ALA A 238 -15.04 4.74 -5.02
N ARG A 239 -16.14 4.15 -5.52
CA ARG A 239 -17.41 4.88 -5.68
C ARG A 239 -18.09 5.18 -4.34
N TYR A 240 -18.06 4.22 -3.40
CA TYR A 240 -18.59 4.45 -2.05
C TYR A 240 -17.82 5.57 -1.32
N GLN A 241 -16.52 5.68 -1.59
CA GLN A 241 -15.65 6.73 -1.05
C GLN A 241 -15.71 8.04 -1.86
N GLN A 242 -16.55 8.10 -2.89
CA GLN A 242 -16.69 9.27 -3.79
C GLN A 242 -15.38 9.72 -4.43
N LEU A 243 -14.44 8.79 -4.63
CA LEU A 243 -13.17 9.06 -5.30
C LEU A 243 -13.34 9.00 -6.82
N SER A 244 -12.57 9.84 -7.52
CA SER A 244 -12.53 9.80 -8.98
C SER A 244 -12.07 8.43 -9.48
N ILE A 245 -12.77 7.86 -10.46
CA ILE A 245 -12.50 6.51 -10.98
C ILE A 245 -11.29 6.45 -11.95
N ASN A 246 -10.33 7.37 -11.82
CA ASN A 246 -9.13 7.37 -12.64
C ASN A 246 -8.16 6.26 -12.14
N PRO A 247 -7.80 5.27 -12.98
CA PRO A 247 -6.95 4.15 -12.57
C PRO A 247 -5.58 4.59 -12.08
N GLN A 248 -5.01 5.68 -12.60
CA GLN A 248 -3.68 6.17 -12.20
C GLN A 248 -3.68 6.71 -10.75
N LYS A 249 -4.79 7.33 -10.31
CA LYS A 249 -4.92 7.83 -8.92
C LYS A 249 -5.26 6.72 -7.93
N LEU A 250 -5.98 5.69 -8.39
CA LEU A 250 -6.40 4.55 -7.57
C LEU A 250 -5.35 3.44 -7.52
N ALA A 251 -4.39 3.40 -8.44
CA ALA A 251 -3.28 2.47 -8.42
C ALA A 251 -2.30 2.82 -7.29
N GLY A 252 -1.86 1.80 -6.56
CA GLY A 252 -0.76 1.90 -5.62
C GLY A 252 0.59 1.71 -6.31
N GLN A 253 1.68 1.81 -5.54
CA GLN A 253 3.05 1.62 -6.06
C GLN A 253 3.28 0.23 -6.66
N CYS A 254 2.46 -0.75 -6.31
CA CYS A 254 2.50 -2.09 -6.89
C CYS A 254 1.78 -2.21 -8.25
N GLY A 255 1.34 -1.10 -8.87
CA GLY A 255 0.63 -1.11 -10.16
C GLY A 255 -0.80 -1.70 -10.12
N LYS A 256 -1.30 -2.09 -8.94
CA LYS A 256 -2.67 -2.58 -8.73
C LYS A 256 -3.43 -1.60 -7.83
N LEU A 257 -4.76 -1.73 -7.75
CA LEU A 257 -5.61 -0.89 -6.90
C LEU A 257 -5.09 -0.85 -5.44
N LYS A 258 -5.15 0.33 -4.82
CA LYS A 258 -4.70 0.56 -3.44
C LYS A 258 -5.49 -0.30 -2.45
N CYS A 259 -4.78 -1.04 -1.61
CA CYS A 259 -5.40 -1.81 -0.52
C CYS A 259 -6.02 -0.91 0.57
N CYS A 260 -5.57 0.34 0.69
CA CYS A 260 -6.15 1.34 1.59
C CYS A 260 -7.65 1.55 1.33
N LEU A 261 -8.09 1.41 0.06
CA LEU A 261 -9.50 1.54 -0.29
C LEU A 261 -10.37 0.52 0.49
N ASN A 262 -9.95 -0.74 0.58
CA ASN A 262 -10.68 -1.73 1.37
C ASN A 262 -10.51 -1.49 2.88
N TYR A 263 -9.34 -1.03 3.31
CA TYR A 263 -9.07 -0.79 4.73
C TYR A 263 -9.96 0.32 5.31
N GLU A 264 -10.15 1.40 4.56
CA GLU A 264 -10.93 2.57 4.99
C GLU A 264 -12.44 2.38 4.75
N LEU A 265 -12.84 1.45 3.87
CA LEU A 265 -14.23 1.28 3.44
C LEU A 265 -15.22 1.15 4.61
N ASP A 266 -14.90 0.34 5.61
CA ASP A 266 -15.81 0.09 6.74
C ASP A 266 -16.07 1.38 7.52
N SER A 267 -15.04 2.19 7.73
CA SER A 267 -15.16 3.52 8.38
C SER A 267 -16.01 4.48 7.54
N TYR A 268 -15.89 4.44 6.22
CA TYR A 268 -16.74 5.23 5.33
C TYR A 268 -18.21 4.78 5.36
N LEU A 269 -18.48 3.48 5.38
CA LEU A 269 -19.85 2.95 5.44
C LEU A 269 -20.53 3.31 6.76
N ASP A 270 -19.80 3.20 7.88
CA ASP A 270 -20.28 3.61 9.19
C ASP A 270 -20.58 5.11 9.24
N ALA A 271 -19.66 5.95 8.72
CA ALA A 271 -19.89 7.38 8.62
C ALA A 271 -21.13 7.70 7.77
N LEU A 272 -21.27 7.08 6.58
CA LEU A 272 -22.41 7.26 5.68
C LEU A 272 -23.75 6.84 6.30
N SER A 273 -23.76 5.85 7.20
CA SER A 273 -25.00 5.41 7.88
C SER A 273 -25.64 6.53 8.73
N HIS A 274 -24.83 7.49 9.20
CA HIS A 274 -25.31 8.64 9.96
C HIS A 274 -25.89 9.75 9.08
N PHE A 275 -25.62 9.75 7.78
CA PHE A 275 -26.14 10.75 6.84
C PHE A 275 -27.54 10.36 6.36
N PRO A 276 -28.42 11.34 6.10
CA PRO A 276 -29.64 11.09 5.35
C PRO A 276 -29.32 10.69 3.90
N SER A 277 -30.27 10.09 3.20
CA SER A 277 -30.07 9.59 1.83
C SER A 277 -29.56 10.68 0.88
N SER A 278 -28.70 10.32 -0.08
CA SER A 278 -28.17 11.26 -1.07
C SER A 278 -29.24 11.90 -1.97
N SER A 279 -30.40 11.27 -2.12
CA SER A 279 -31.56 11.80 -2.84
C SER A 279 -32.45 12.72 -2.00
N THR A 280 -32.00 13.16 -0.82
CA THR A 280 -32.79 14.03 0.05
C THR A 280 -33.04 15.37 -0.65
N THR A 281 -34.32 15.77 -0.70
CA THR A 281 -34.76 17.09 -1.16
C THR A 281 -35.27 17.88 0.04
N LEU A 282 -34.86 19.14 0.17
CA LEU A 282 -35.36 20.06 1.18
C LEU A 282 -36.39 21.00 0.54
N GLU A 283 -37.55 21.13 1.18
CA GLU A 283 -38.58 22.09 0.78
C GLU A 283 -38.40 23.36 1.59
N THR A 284 -38.00 24.43 0.90
CA THR A 284 -37.85 25.75 1.50
C THR A 284 -38.88 26.71 0.92
N GLU A 285 -39.02 27.88 1.53
CA GLU A 285 -39.91 28.95 1.04
C GLU A 285 -39.55 29.43 -0.38
N LYS A 286 -38.26 29.48 -0.72
CA LYS A 286 -37.77 29.86 -2.06
C LYS A 286 -37.88 28.75 -3.10
N GLY A 287 -38.19 27.52 -2.69
CA GLY A 287 -38.30 26.38 -3.59
C GLY A 287 -37.58 25.14 -3.08
N LYS A 288 -37.52 24.12 -3.95
CA LYS A 288 -36.92 22.82 -3.65
C LYS A 288 -35.40 22.88 -3.81
N ALA A 289 -34.68 22.36 -2.84
CA ALA A 289 -33.23 22.22 -2.87
C ALA A 289 -32.83 20.75 -2.86
N PHE A 290 -31.93 20.36 -3.75
CA PHE A 290 -31.45 18.98 -3.88
C PHE A 290 -30.01 18.86 -3.38
N CYS A 291 -29.68 17.71 -2.80
CA CYS A 291 -28.31 17.42 -2.35
C CYS A 291 -27.41 17.13 -3.56
N ILE A 292 -26.35 17.92 -3.73
CA ILE A 292 -25.32 17.74 -4.77
C ILE A 292 -24.20 16.83 -4.27
N LYS A 293 -23.69 17.12 -3.08
CA LYS A 293 -22.45 16.52 -2.55
C LYS A 293 -22.58 16.27 -1.06
N ILE A 294 -22.06 15.12 -0.63
CA ILE A 294 -21.94 14.77 0.79
C ILE A 294 -20.46 14.78 1.14
N ASP A 295 -20.06 15.63 2.08
CA ASP A 295 -18.70 15.63 2.63
C ASP A 295 -18.67 14.80 3.91
N VAL A 296 -18.20 13.55 3.78
CA VAL A 296 -18.16 12.57 4.88
C VAL A 296 -17.22 13.03 6.00
N PHE A 297 -16.12 13.72 5.67
CA PHE A 297 -15.12 14.13 6.66
C PHE A 297 -15.54 15.36 7.45
N LYS A 298 -16.11 16.36 6.77
CA LYS A 298 -16.61 17.58 7.42
C LYS A 298 -17.98 17.39 8.08
N LYS A 299 -18.63 16.24 7.90
CA LYS A 299 -20.01 16.00 8.35
C LYS A 299 -20.99 17.06 7.83
N LYS A 300 -20.82 17.44 6.57
CA LYS A 300 -21.61 18.48 5.89
C LYS A 300 -22.24 17.95 4.61
N MET A 301 -23.43 18.47 4.28
CA MET A 301 -24.12 18.19 3.02
C MET A 301 -24.32 19.49 2.25
N TRP A 302 -24.07 19.44 0.95
CA TRP A 302 -24.18 20.57 0.03
C TRP A 302 -25.49 20.49 -0.73
N PHE A 303 -26.27 21.55 -0.67
CA PHE A 303 -27.55 21.70 -1.35
C PHE A 303 -27.50 22.84 -2.36
N ALA A 304 -28.24 22.69 -3.45
CA ALA A 304 -28.51 23.77 -4.39
C ALA A 304 -29.99 23.82 -4.75
N TYR A 305 -30.44 25.01 -5.11
CA TYR A 305 -31.80 25.23 -5.58
C TYR A 305 -31.96 24.75 -7.02
N VAL A 306 -33.16 24.26 -7.37
CA VAL A 306 -33.48 23.85 -8.75
C VAL A 306 -33.33 25.03 -9.72
N GLU A 307 -33.74 26.23 -9.30
CA GLU A 307 -33.68 27.45 -10.13
C GLU A 307 -32.28 28.06 -10.17
N ASN A 308 -31.48 27.89 -9.11
CA ASN A 308 -30.13 28.43 -9.01
C ASN A 308 -29.13 27.33 -8.62
N SER A 309 -28.71 26.55 -9.62
CA SER A 309 -27.80 25.39 -9.46
C SER A 309 -26.33 25.79 -9.23
N ILE A 310 -25.99 27.08 -9.38
CA ILE A 310 -24.63 27.59 -9.25
C ILE A 310 -24.27 27.87 -7.77
N ALA A 311 -25.23 28.33 -6.97
CA ALA A 311 -25.01 28.63 -5.56
C ALA A 311 -25.15 27.35 -4.71
N TRP A 312 -24.07 26.96 -4.03
CA TRP A 312 -24.06 25.80 -3.15
C TRP A 312 -24.04 26.22 -1.68
N TYR A 313 -24.93 25.64 -0.89
CA TYR A 313 -25.08 25.88 0.55
C TYR A 313 -24.73 24.62 1.33
N ASP A 314 -23.79 24.72 2.26
CA ASP A 314 -23.36 23.63 3.12
C ASP A 314 -24.02 23.69 4.50
N PHE A 315 -24.53 22.55 4.97
CA PHE A 315 -25.15 22.42 6.28
C PHE A 315 -24.64 21.18 7.02
N ASP A 316 -24.56 21.27 8.35
CA ASP A 316 -24.23 20.15 9.21
C ASP A 316 -25.35 19.09 9.24
N ILE A 317 -24.97 17.81 9.41
CA ILE A 317 -25.91 16.67 9.40
C ILE A 317 -27.08 16.86 10.37
N ASP A 318 -26.83 17.36 11.58
CA ASP A 318 -27.85 17.49 12.60
C ASP A 318 -28.89 18.56 12.25
N LEU A 319 -28.44 19.65 11.62
CA LEU A 319 -29.33 20.67 11.07
C LEU A 319 -30.16 20.08 9.92
N VAL A 320 -29.53 19.38 8.99
CA VAL A 320 -30.23 18.75 7.87
C VAL A 320 -31.29 17.75 8.36
N LYS A 321 -30.99 16.93 9.37
CA LYS A 321 -31.98 16.03 9.99
C LYS A 321 -33.16 16.78 10.59
N LYS A 322 -32.93 17.92 11.26
CA LYS A 322 -34.00 18.78 11.77
C LYS A 322 -34.86 19.35 10.64
N LEU A 323 -34.24 19.81 9.55
CA LEU A 323 -34.95 20.33 8.37
C LEU A 323 -35.78 19.23 7.69
N ILE A 324 -35.26 18.01 7.56
CA ILE A 324 -36.02 16.87 7.04
C ILE A 324 -37.24 16.57 7.93
N SER A 325 -37.06 16.57 9.26
CA SER A 325 -38.17 16.36 10.19
C SER A 325 -39.23 17.46 10.10
N LYS A 326 -38.82 18.73 9.88
CA LYS A 326 -39.75 19.84 9.61
C LYS A 326 -40.53 19.65 8.31
N ASN A 327 -39.85 19.28 7.22
CA ASN A 327 -40.48 19.03 5.93
C ASN A 327 -41.47 17.85 6.01
N LYS A 328 -41.15 16.80 6.77
CA LYS A 328 -42.07 15.68 7.01
C LYS A 328 -43.35 16.09 7.76
N ARG A 329 -43.28 17.16 8.56
CA ARG A 329 -44.45 17.74 9.25
C ARG A 329 -45.21 18.74 8.36
N GLY A 330 -44.76 18.98 7.13
CA GLY A 330 -45.38 19.92 6.19
C GLY A 330 -45.00 21.39 6.40
N GLU A 331 -44.05 21.67 7.29
CA GLU A 331 -43.54 23.03 7.51
C GLU A 331 -42.43 23.33 6.50
N LYS A 332 -42.61 24.39 5.69
CA LYS A 332 -41.54 24.88 4.80
C LYS A 332 -40.40 25.46 5.64
N THR A 333 -39.18 25.14 5.26
CA THR A 333 -37.99 25.66 5.95
C THR A 333 -37.62 27.04 5.42
N PRO A 334 -37.01 27.91 6.26
CA PRO A 334 -36.58 29.23 5.81
C PRO A 334 -35.54 29.13 4.69
N PRO A 335 -35.32 30.21 3.91
CA PRO A 335 -34.34 30.23 2.83
C PRO A 335 -32.96 29.75 3.28
N LEU A 336 -32.27 28.99 2.41
CA LEU A 336 -30.96 28.42 2.73
C LEU A 336 -29.89 29.49 2.98
N GLU A 337 -30.05 30.70 2.43
CA GLU A 337 -29.15 31.84 2.65
C GLU A 337 -29.14 32.32 4.11
N GLU A 338 -30.29 32.33 4.76
CA GLU A 338 -30.44 32.83 6.14
C GLU A 338 -29.95 31.80 7.17
N LEU A 339 -30.01 30.52 6.81
CA LEU A 339 -29.50 29.43 7.63
C LEU A 339 -27.98 29.30 7.57
N LYS A 340 -27.34 29.89 6.56
CA LYS A 340 -25.88 29.97 6.49
C LYS A 340 -25.41 31.03 7.47
N GLN A 341 -25.06 30.60 8.68
CA GLN A 341 -24.33 31.46 9.60
C GLN A 341 -23.07 31.96 8.88
N PRO A 342 -22.79 33.27 8.88
CA PRO A 342 -21.55 33.78 8.29
C PRO A 342 -20.41 33.05 8.99
N GLU A 343 -19.57 32.36 8.22
CA GLU A 343 -18.35 31.78 8.76
C GLU A 343 -17.60 32.92 9.45
N SER A 344 -17.55 32.89 10.78
CA SER A 344 -16.73 33.82 11.54
C SER A 344 -15.33 33.69 10.97
N SER A 345 -14.86 34.72 10.27
CA SER A 345 -13.54 34.73 9.64
C SER A 345 -12.51 34.40 10.71
N VAL A 346 -12.04 33.16 10.74
CA VAL A 346 -10.87 32.80 11.52
C VAL A 346 -9.77 33.64 10.91
N GLN A 347 -9.35 34.69 11.62
CA GLN A 347 -8.22 35.50 11.21
C GLN A 347 -7.05 34.53 11.03
N SER A 348 -6.69 34.27 9.78
CA SER A 348 -5.52 33.48 9.46
C SER A 348 -4.33 34.28 9.94
N ILE A 349 -3.81 33.94 11.13
CA ILE A 349 -2.53 34.44 11.58
C ILE A 349 -1.50 33.92 10.58
N ASP A 350 -0.98 34.83 9.78
CA ASP A 350 -0.03 34.55 8.72
C ASP A 350 1.34 34.24 9.35
N LEU A 351 1.52 33.00 9.81
CA LEU A 351 2.76 32.47 10.41
C LEU A 351 3.97 32.53 9.44
N ILE A 352 3.76 32.94 8.19
CA ILE A 352 4.81 33.09 7.18
C ILE A 352 5.53 34.44 7.32
N GLN A 353 4.91 35.46 7.93
CA GLN A 353 5.56 36.76 8.16
C GLN A 353 6.65 36.71 9.25
N GLU A 354 6.72 35.65 10.06
CA GLU A 354 7.81 35.45 11.02
C GLU A 354 9.03 34.71 10.44
N ASN A 355 8.98 34.26 9.17
CA ASN A 355 10.12 33.66 8.47
C ASN A 355 11.02 34.71 7.77
N ASN A 356 11.14 35.91 8.33
CA ASN A 356 12.22 36.81 7.94
C ASN A 356 13.53 36.28 8.55
N MET A 357 14.39 35.78 7.67
CA MET A 357 15.73 35.22 7.95
C MET A 357 16.70 36.14 8.70
N ASP A 358 16.34 37.41 8.93
CA ASP A 358 17.18 38.41 9.60
C ASP A 358 17.23 38.29 11.13
N ARG A 359 16.59 37.27 11.74
CA ARG A 359 16.65 37.02 13.20
C ARG A 359 18.07 36.73 13.70
N PHE A 360 18.99 36.35 12.82
CA PHE A 360 20.39 36.02 13.16
C PHE A 360 21.42 37.12 12.85
N GLU A 361 21.10 38.15 12.07
CA GLU A 361 22.10 39.21 11.73
C GLU A 361 22.14 40.37 12.74
N LYS A 362 21.11 40.57 13.56
CA LYS A 362 21.10 41.62 14.61
C LYS A 362 21.56 41.10 15.97
N LYS A 363 22.77 40.54 16.03
CA LYS A 363 23.46 40.33 17.31
C LYS A 363 24.97 40.47 17.18
N ASN A 364 25.43 41.61 16.67
CA ASN A 364 26.80 42.10 16.90
C ASN A 364 27.00 43.58 16.50
N ARG A 365 26.24 44.48 17.13
CA ARG A 365 26.65 45.89 17.23
C ARG A 365 26.48 46.35 18.68
N GLY A 366 27.44 45.95 19.50
CA GLY A 366 27.64 46.51 20.82
C GLY A 366 28.05 47.98 20.73
N ASN A 367 27.42 48.77 21.60
CA ASN A 367 27.86 50.06 22.13
C ASN A 367 29.05 50.75 21.44
N ARG A 368 28.76 51.83 20.72
CA ARG A 368 29.58 53.04 20.78
C ARG A 368 28.68 54.28 20.75
N ASN A 369 28.59 54.92 21.91
CA ASN A 369 28.18 56.31 22.09
C ASN A 369 28.85 57.22 21.06
N LYS A 370 28.09 58.17 20.51
CA LYS A 370 28.46 59.59 20.57
C LYS A 370 27.28 60.50 20.21
N ASN A 371 26.96 61.35 21.17
CA ASN A 371 26.26 62.62 21.01
C ASN A 371 26.79 63.43 19.83
N ASN A 372 25.89 63.98 19.01
CA ASN A 372 25.88 65.39 18.61
C ASN A 372 24.59 65.65 17.81
N GLN A 373 23.64 66.39 18.39
CA GLN A 373 23.41 67.81 18.14
C GLN A 373 22.84 68.13 16.75
N ASN A 374 21.58 68.58 16.78
CA ASN A 374 21.00 69.69 16.03
C ASN A 374 21.60 70.00 14.65
N ARG A 375 20.77 69.84 13.61
CA ARG A 375 20.36 70.99 12.79
C ARG A 375 19.06 70.74 12.05
N GLN A 376 18.14 71.68 12.26
CA GLN A 376 16.89 71.90 11.52
C GLN A 376 17.15 72.33 10.07
N ASN A 377 16.03 72.36 9.33
CA ASN A 377 15.73 73.15 8.13
C ASN A 377 16.20 72.57 6.79
N ASN A 378 15.48 72.74 5.69
CA ASN A 378 14.08 73.05 5.39
C ASN A 378 13.97 72.90 3.86
N ASN A 379 12.76 72.62 3.38
CA ASN A 379 12.22 73.08 2.09
C ASN A 379 12.80 72.66 0.72
N GLN A 380 11.84 72.11 -0.05
CA GLN A 380 11.37 72.53 -1.37
C GLN A 380 12.14 72.16 -2.65
N GLN A 381 11.40 71.39 -3.46
CA GLN A 381 11.08 71.59 -4.88
C GLN A 381 12.13 72.22 -5.80
N GLY A 382 12.46 71.50 -6.88
CA GLY A 382 13.07 72.09 -8.06
C GLY A 382 13.28 71.08 -9.19
N GLN A 383 12.56 71.27 -10.29
CA GLN A 383 12.65 70.54 -11.54
C GLN A 383 14.02 70.73 -12.25
N GLY A 384 14.44 69.72 -13.02
CA GLY A 384 15.51 69.84 -14.03
C GLY A 384 15.52 68.59 -14.92
N GLN A 385 14.81 68.61 -16.05
CA GLN A 385 15.32 68.86 -17.40
C GLN A 385 16.19 67.76 -18.04
N LYS A 386 15.52 66.98 -18.89
CA LYS A 386 15.83 66.67 -20.32
C LYS A 386 17.28 66.70 -20.85
N ARG A 387 17.56 65.56 -21.52
CA ARG A 387 18.23 65.34 -22.85
C ARG A 387 19.74 65.04 -22.90
N ASN A 388 20.06 63.81 -23.30
CA ASN A 388 20.72 63.42 -24.57
C ASN A 388 21.02 61.90 -24.50
N ARG A 389 20.62 61.02 -25.43
CA ARG A 389 21.11 60.89 -26.82
C ARG A 389 20.20 59.92 -27.63
N PRO A 390 20.28 59.90 -28.98
CA PRO A 390 19.21 59.50 -29.88
C PRO A 390 19.34 58.12 -30.58
N GLU A 391 18.28 57.83 -31.35
CA GLU A 391 17.95 56.74 -32.28
C GLU A 391 19.06 56.25 -33.24
N ARG A 392 18.96 54.97 -33.65
CA ARG A 392 18.96 54.59 -35.09
C ARG A 392 18.31 53.23 -35.36
N GLN A 393 17.63 53.21 -36.51
CA GLN A 393 16.72 52.24 -37.13
C GLN A 393 17.34 50.92 -37.65
N GLU A 394 16.42 50.02 -37.97
CA GLU A 394 16.51 48.72 -38.65
C GLU A 394 17.15 48.70 -40.06
N ARG A 395 17.52 47.45 -40.43
CA ARG A 395 17.42 46.75 -41.73
C ARG A 395 18.58 46.80 -42.73
N THR A 396 19.10 45.60 -43.07
CA THR A 396 19.23 44.95 -44.41
C THR A 396 20.06 43.66 -44.28
N GLU A 397 19.49 42.47 -44.52
CA GLU A 397 19.59 41.62 -45.74
C GLU A 397 20.95 40.94 -46.00
N LYS A 398 20.95 39.59 -46.03
CA LYS A 398 21.30 38.80 -47.22
C LYS A 398 20.93 37.32 -47.12
N SER A 399 20.37 36.85 -48.22
CA SER A 399 19.82 35.56 -48.60
C SER A 399 20.85 34.64 -49.25
N GLU A 400 20.58 33.33 -49.33
CA GLU A 400 20.67 32.58 -50.59
C GLU A 400 19.88 31.25 -50.54
N ASN A 401 19.22 30.97 -51.66
CA ASN A 401 18.42 29.80 -52.04
C ASN A 401 19.25 29.00 -53.08
N PRO A 402 18.95 27.73 -53.46
CA PRO A 402 17.74 27.45 -54.24
C PRO A 402 17.09 26.05 -54.06
N ASN A 403 15.82 26.02 -54.45
CA ASN A 403 14.91 24.85 -54.64
C ASN A 403 15.26 24.13 -55.99
N PRO A 404 14.62 23.01 -56.45
CA PRO A 404 13.15 22.87 -56.43
C PRO A 404 12.48 21.46 -56.46
N HIS A 405 11.15 21.51 -56.30
CA HIS A 405 10.09 20.64 -56.88
C HIS A 405 9.78 19.27 -56.23
N THR A 406 8.52 18.83 -56.06
CA THR A 406 7.19 19.29 -56.52
C THR A 406 6.08 18.58 -55.72
N GLY A 407 4.96 19.30 -55.49
CA GLY A 407 3.53 18.88 -55.49
C GLY A 407 3.06 17.56 -54.82
N ASN A 408 1.86 17.43 -54.26
CA ASN A 408 0.68 18.29 -54.31
C ASN A 408 -0.37 17.75 -53.31
N GLN A 409 -1.05 18.67 -52.61
CA GLN A 409 -2.50 18.72 -52.30
C GLN A 409 -3.24 17.60 -51.53
N ASN A 410 -3.90 18.09 -50.43
CA ASN A 410 -5.31 17.87 -50.01
C ASN A 410 -5.78 16.44 -49.69
N LYS A 411 -6.71 16.15 -48.77
CA LYS A 411 -7.68 16.92 -47.97
C LYS A 411 -8.19 15.98 -46.84
N GLN A 412 -8.84 16.59 -45.85
CA GLN A 412 -9.64 16.02 -44.77
C GLN A 412 -10.48 14.77 -45.13
N GLN A 413 -10.62 13.79 -44.21
CA GLN A 413 -11.91 13.41 -43.59
C GLN A 413 -11.81 12.22 -42.60
N LYS A 414 -12.76 12.22 -41.64
CA LYS A 414 -13.03 11.27 -40.53
C LYS A 414 -13.01 9.78 -40.92
N PRO A 415 -12.81 8.86 -39.95
CA PRO A 415 -13.32 7.50 -40.05
C PRO A 415 -14.52 7.23 -39.12
N GLN A 416 -15.59 6.70 -39.71
CA GLN A 416 -16.58 5.83 -39.07
C GLN A 416 -16.81 4.59 -39.98
N PRO A 417 -17.36 3.48 -39.43
CA PRO A 417 -16.90 2.12 -39.73
C PRO A 417 -17.83 1.29 -40.63
N GLN A 418 -17.35 0.10 -41.02
CA GLN A 418 -18.00 -1.15 -41.50
C GLN A 418 -17.45 -1.63 -42.87
N PRO A 419 -17.70 -2.89 -43.35
CA PRO A 419 -18.34 -4.07 -42.75
C PRO A 419 -17.55 -5.40 -42.92
N LYS A 420 -18.15 -6.48 -42.37
CA LYS A 420 -17.81 -7.90 -42.54
C LYS A 420 -17.82 -8.35 -44.01
N ALA A 421 -16.94 -9.28 -44.36
CA ALA A 421 -17.13 -10.22 -45.46
C ALA A 421 -16.73 -11.63 -45.00
N ALA A 422 -17.64 -12.57 -45.22
CA ALA A 422 -17.48 -14.02 -45.07
C ALA A 422 -17.40 -14.64 -46.46
N VAL A 423 -16.53 -15.63 -46.70
CA VAL A 423 -16.69 -16.65 -47.75
C VAL A 423 -15.94 -17.94 -47.36
N GLU A 424 -16.71 -19.04 -47.37
CA GLU A 424 -16.46 -20.47 -47.70
C GLU A 424 -15.25 -21.24 -47.16
N LYS A 425 -15.45 -22.30 -46.37
CA LYS A 425 -15.93 -23.67 -46.69
C LYS A 425 -14.91 -24.51 -47.50
N ALA A 426 -14.36 -25.52 -46.82
CA ALA A 426 -13.92 -26.77 -47.43
C ALA A 426 -14.28 -27.92 -46.46
N GLU A 427 -15.17 -28.80 -46.92
CA GLU A 427 -15.51 -30.09 -46.33
C GLU A 427 -14.67 -31.17 -47.04
N VAL A 428 -14.08 -32.14 -46.31
CA VAL A 428 -14.02 -33.56 -46.70
C VAL A 428 -13.99 -34.44 -45.44
N ASN A 429 -14.79 -35.50 -45.51
CA ASN A 429 -15.17 -36.54 -44.54
C ASN A 429 -14.03 -37.36 -43.90
N THR A 430 -14.30 -37.96 -42.74
CA THR A 430 -14.38 -39.44 -42.58
C THR A 430 -14.96 -39.88 -41.23
N ASP A 431 -15.91 -40.81 -41.37
CA ASP A 431 -16.49 -41.86 -40.53
C ASP A 431 -16.59 -41.86 -39.00
N ALA A 432 -17.73 -42.42 -38.63
CA ALA A 432 -18.27 -42.72 -37.32
C ALA A 432 -17.58 -43.90 -36.63
N ASP A 433 -17.43 -43.82 -35.31
CA ASP A 433 -17.99 -44.84 -34.41
C ASP A 433 -17.98 -44.39 -32.94
N LYS A 434 -18.94 -44.93 -32.16
CA LYS A 434 -19.14 -44.88 -30.69
C LYS A 434 -20.16 -43.86 -30.10
N LYS A 435 -21.32 -44.46 -29.81
CA LYS A 435 -22.41 -44.15 -28.84
C LYS A 435 -22.09 -43.15 -27.70
N PRO A 436 -23.07 -42.32 -27.31
CA PRO A 436 -23.18 -41.79 -25.95
C PRO A 436 -24.39 -42.38 -25.17
N GLN A 437 -24.12 -42.77 -23.93
CA GLN A 437 -25.10 -43.18 -22.93
C GLN A 437 -25.80 -41.96 -22.30
N ASN A 438 -27.10 -42.14 -22.05
CA ASN A 438 -28.05 -41.24 -21.43
C ASN A 438 -27.81 -41.14 -19.90
N PRO A 439 -27.90 -39.95 -19.26
CA PRO A 439 -28.16 -39.88 -17.82
C PRO A 439 -29.49 -39.18 -17.48
N ASN A 440 -30.31 -39.98 -16.81
CA ASN A 440 -31.51 -39.73 -16.02
C ASN A 440 -31.84 -38.31 -15.52
N LYS A 441 -33.11 -37.93 -15.76
CA LYS A 441 -33.91 -36.91 -15.06
C LYS A 441 -34.06 -37.21 -13.56
N LYS A 442 -33.75 -36.26 -12.66
CA LYS A 442 -34.40 -36.16 -11.33
C LYS A 442 -34.60 -34.69 -10.87
N LYS A 443 -35.88 -34.28 -10.94
CA LYS A 443 -36.71 -33.43 -10.06
C LYS A 443 -36.05 -32.27 -9.27
N PHE A 444 -36.45 -31.06 -9.65
CA PHE A 444 -36.41 -29.82 -8.87
C PHE A 444 -37.22 -29.94 -7.56
N LYS A 445 -36.65 -29.51 -6.41
CA LYS A 445 -37.40 -29.14 -5.20
C LYS A 445 -37.05 -27.70 -4.80
N LYS A 446 -38.08 -26.85 -4.76
CA LYS A 446 -38.07 -25.46 -4.25
C LYS A 446 -37.76 -25.47 -2.74
N LYS A 447 -36.86 -24.58 -2.28
CA LYS A 447 -36.63 -24.27 -0.86
C LYS A 447 -37.48 -23.04 -0.48
N TYR A 448 -38.26 -23.17 0.59
CA TYR A 448 -38.97 -22.07 1.26
C TYR A 448 -38.04 -21.31 2.22
N PRO A 449 -38.29 -20.02 2.53
CA PRO A 449 -37.53 -19.24 3.51
C PRO A 449 -37.98 -19.53 4.96
N PRO A 450 -37.15 -19.22 5.98
CA PRO A 450 -37.46 -19.53 7.38
C PRO A 450 -38.48 -18.56 8.00
N LYS A 451 -39.33 -19.10 8.88
CA LYS A 451 -40.33 -18.36 9.68
C LYS A 451 -39.65 -17.43 10.69
N LYS A 452 -40.22 -16.23 10.87
CA LYS A 452 -39.96 -15.31 11.98
C LYS A 452 -40.74 -15.79 13.20
N ASP A 453 -40.06 -16.02 14.32
CA ASP A 453 -40.70 -16.10 15.62
C ASP A 453 -41.02 -14.68 16.10
N LYS A 454 -42.30 -14.43 16.39
CA LYS A 454 -42.78 -13.34 17.22
C LYS A 454 -43.49 -13.98 18.41
N ASN A 455 -43.03 -13.68 19.62
CA ASN A 455 -43.85 -13.54 20.81
C ASN A 455 -43.05 -12.77 21.87
N ALA A 456 -43.78 -11.94 22.62
CA ALA A 456 -43.37 -10.87 23.54
C ALA A 456 -42.89 -9.58 22.87
#